data_AF-A0AAN8F3M0-F1
#
_entry.id   AF-A0AAN8F3M0-F1
#
_cell.length_a   1.000
_cell.length_b   1.000
_cell.length_c   1.000
_cell.angle_alpha   90.00
_cell.angle_beta   90.00
_cell.angle_gamma   90.00
#
_symmetry.space_group_name_H-M   'P 1'
#
loop_
_entity.id
_entity.type
_entity.pdbx_description
1 polymer ?
#
loop_
_entity_poly.entity_id
_entity_poly.type
_entity_poly.pdbx_seq_one_letter_code
_entity_poly.pdbx_strand_id
1 'polypeptide(L)'
;LVDQDVLLGFVRWMDYFIFVSTILSSFLQIYVLQQANRHIRKGAGDQCLHVFLFSMTMGDFIQTAICYPIEAIARILDIRDELPMILNVTVHFLTWVSLSGSSLSLVLLNLDKLLYFKYPLRYSSYVTRRRGISSALIAWMCCVIFVAGAWYFECFKCEENCSTIYLLRERWGMYLLFSVSVCVVPTLTSLAVALYIVKVVTSHRKKLAEGLSPSKYV
;
A
#
# COMPACT_ATOMS: atom_id res chain seq x y z
N LEU A 1 12.01 -21.71 -27.76
CA LEU A 1 10.55 -21.61 -27.90
C LEU A 1 9.94 -22.18 -26.63
N VAL A 2 9.36 -21.34 -25.78
CA VAL A 2 8.57 -21.83 -24.63
C VAL A 2 7.25 -22.34 -25.21
N ASP A 3 6.87 -23.55 -24.85
CA ASP A 3 5.63 -24.17 -25.31
C ASP A 3 4.43 -23.35 -24.81
N GLN A 4 3.49 -23.06 -25.71
CA GLN A 4 2.37 -22.16 -25.44
C GLN A 4 1.43 -22.75 -24.37
N ASP A 5 1.32 -24.09 -24.34
CA ASP A 5 0.54 -24.82 -23.34
C ASP A 5 1.15 -24.73 -21.93
N VAL A 6 2.48 -24.71 -21.83
CA VAL A 6 3.20 -24.52 -20.55
C VAL A 6 2.96 -23.11 -20.02
N LEU A 7 2.98 -22.10 -20.91
CA LEU A 7 2.70 -20.72 -20.53
C LEU A 7 1.25 -20.54 -20.05
N LEU A 8 0.28 -21.10 -20.78
CA LEU A 8 -1.14 -21.07 -20.42
C LEU A 8 -1.40 -21.78 -19.08
N GLY A 9 -0.81 -22.96 -18.88
CA GLY A 9 -0.89 -23.69 -17.61
C GLY A 9 -0.33 -22.89 -16.43
N PHE A 10 0.80 -22.22 -16.64
CA PHE A 10 1.42 -21.36 -15.62
C PHE A 10 0.55 -20.14 -15.26
N VAL A 11 0.01 -19.43 -16.26
CA VAL A 11 -0.86 -18.27 -16.03
C VAL A 11 -2.11 -18.68 -15.26
N ARG A 12 -2.77 -19.78 -15.66
CA ARG A 12 -3.96 -20.28 -14.98
C ARG A 12 -3.66 -20.70 -13.54
N TRP A 13 -2.52 -21.33 -13.29
CA TRP A 13 -2.07 -21.65 -11.92
C TRP A 13 -1.82 -20.38 -11.09
N MET A 14 -1.21 -19.35 -11.68
CA MET A 14 -1.04 -18.05 -11.02
C MET A 14 -2.37 -17.40 -10.66
N ASP A 15 -3.37 -17.44 -11.54
CA ASP A 15 -4.69 -16.86 -11.25
C ASP A 15 -5.36 -17.57 -10.05
N TYR A 16 -5.29 -18.91 -9.98
CA TYR A 16 -5.77 -19.65 -8.80
C TYR A 16 -4.99 -19.29 -7.53
N PHE A 17 -3.67 -19.18 -7.63
CA PHE A 17 -2.82 -18.81 -6.50
C PHE A 17 -3.14 -17.40 -5.99
N ILE A 18 -3.33 -16.43 -6.89
CA ILE A 18 -3.73 -15.06 -6.55
C ILE A 18 -5.09 -15.09 -5.87
N PHE A 19 -6.07 -15.81 -6.42
CA PHE A 19 -7.41 -15.89 -5.85
C PHE A 19 -7.43 -16.48 -4.43
N VAL A 20 -6.68 -17.54 -4.17
CA VAL A 20 -6.58 -18.11 -2.81
C VAL A 20 -5.85 -17.14 -1.87
N SER A 21 -4.79 -16.50 -2.36
CA SER A 21 -4.02 -15.53 -1.57
C SER A 21 -4.84 -14.30 -1.19
N THR A 22 -5.73 -13.83 -2.07
CA THR A 22 -6.60 -12.67 -1.78
C THR A 22 -7.62 -13.00 -0.70
N ILE A 23 -8.22 -14.19 -0.71
CA ILE A 23 -9.13 -14.66 0.34
C ILE A 23 -8.41 -14.67 1.70
N LEU A 24 -7.24 -15.30 1.78
CA LEU A 24 -6.44 -15.35 3.01
C LEU A 24 -6.04 -13.94 3.48
N SER A 25 -5.62 -13.10 2.54
CA SER A 25 -5.22 -11.72 2.83
C SER A 25 -6.38 -10.87 3.34
N SER A 26 -7.59 -11.03 2.81
CA SER A 26 -8.78 -10.29 3.26
C SER A 26 -9.10 -10.57 4.73
N PHE A 27 -9.00 -11.83 5.20
CA PHE A 27 -9.20 -12.15 6.61
C PHE A 27 -8.16 -11.47 7.52
N LEU A 28 -6.89 -11.50 7.12
CA LEU A 28 -5.80 -10.84 7.86
C LEU A 28 -6.00 -9.32 7.90
N GLN A 29 -6.40 -8.71 6.79
CA GLN A 29 -6.63 -7.27 6.71
C GLN A 29 -7.83 -6.84 7.55
N ILE A 30 -8.92 -7.61 7.57
CA ILE A 30 -10.05 -7.37 8.49
C ILE A 30 -9.59 -7.37 9.94
N TYR A 31 -8.78 -8.37 10.33
CA TYR A 31 -8.22 -8.44 11.68
C TYR A 31 -7.38 -7.20 12.01
N VAL A 32 -6.48 -6.79 11.11
CA VAL A 32 -5.63 -5.60 11.29
C VAL A 32 -6.47 -4.32 11.39
N LEU A 33 -7.49 -4.17 10.54
CA LEU A 33 -8.40 -3.01 10.59
C LEU A 33 -9.15 -2.93 11.93
N GLN A 34 -9.62 -4.08 12.45
CA GLN A 34 -10.28 -4.14 13.76
C GLN A 34 -9.32 -3.74 14.90
N GLN A 35 -8.09 -4.27 14.89
CA GLN A 35 -7.09 -3.92 15.90
C GLN A 35 -6.71 -2.44 15.81
N ALA A 36 -6.36 -1.95 14.61
CA ALA A 36 -6.00 -0.55 14.40
C ALA A 36 -7.12 0.39 14.85
N ASN A 37 -8.38 0.11 14.48
CA ASN A 37 -9.53 0.90 14.94
C ASN A 37 -9.69 0.87 16.46
N ARG A 38 -9.51 -0.29 17.11
CA ARG A 38 -9.56 -0.40 18.57
C ARG A 38 -8.48 0.45 19.24
N HIS A 39 -7.26 0.47 18.71
CA HIS A 39 -6.16 1.28 19.21
C HIS A 39 -6.39 2.79 19.00
N ILE A 40 -6.92 3.20 17.84
CA ILE A 40 -7.30 4.59 17.55
C ILE A 40 -8.37 5.09 18.53
N ARG A 41 -9.38 4.24 18.83
CA ARG A 41 -10.49 4.58 19.76
C ARG A 41 -10.04 4.69 21.21
N LYS A 42 -9.14 3.82 21.66
CA LYS A 42 -8.62 3.82 23.03
C LYS A 42 -7.70 5.00 23.35
N GLY A 43 -7.24 5.73 22.33
CA GLY A 43 -6.40 6.92 22.52
C GLY A 43 -5.01 6.61 23.10
N ALA A 44 -4.48 5.40 22.91
CA ALA A 44 -3.12 5.05 23.30
C ALA A 44 -2.08 5.97 22.63
N GLY A 45 -0.91 6.19 23.27
CA GLY A 45 0.08 7.22 22.90
C GLY A 45 0.56 7.26 21.44
N ASP A 46 0.36 6.20 20.66
CA ASP A 46 0.81 6.08 19.26
C ASP A 46 -0.33 6.32 18.25
N GLN A 47 -1.12 7.38 18.47
CA GLN A 47 -2.39 7.59 17.77
C GLN A 47 -2.26 7.78 16.24
N CYS A 48 -1.12 8.28 15.75
CA CYS A 48 -0.93 8.61 14.33
C CYS A 48 -0.49 7.39 13.51
N LEU A 49 0.42 6.57 14.06
CA LEU A 49 0.86 5.33 13.44
C LEU A 49 -0.31 4.41 13.14
N HIS A 50 -1.23 4.23 14.09
CA HIS A 50 -2.41 3.38 13.88
C HIS A 50 -3.36 3.93 12.82
N VAL A 51 -3.43 5.25 12.62
CA VAL A 51 -4.25 5.88 11.56
C VAL A 51 -3.66 5.58 10.19
N PHE A 52 -2.34 5.73 10.01
CA PHE A 52 -1.70 5.41 8.73
C PHE A 52 -1.70 3.90 8.44
N LEU A 53 -1.56 3.07 9.48
CA LEU A 53 -1.70 1.62 9.36
C LEU A 53 -3.12 1.26 8.89
N PHE A 54 -4.14 1.84 9.53
CA PHE A 54 -5.53 1.64 9.13
C PHE A 54 -5.77 2.09 7.68
N SER A 55 -5.28 3.27 7.30
CA SER A 55 -5.40 3.82 5.95
C SER A 55 -4.74 2.91 4.89
N MET A 56 -3.54 2.41 5.17
CA MET A 56 -2.83 1.47 4.30
C MET A 56 -3.62 0.17 4.13
N THR A 57 -3.97 -0.47 5.24
CA THR A 57 -4.71 -1.75 5.23
C THR A 57 -6.09 -1.61 4.59
N MET A 58 -6.73 -0.44 4.67
CA MET A 58 -8.00 -0.19 3.99
C MET A 58 -7.85 -0.24 2.47
N GLY A 59 -6.76 0.31 1.92
CA GLY A 59 -6.44 0.18 0.50
C GLY A 59 -6.19 -1.27 0.10
N ASP A 60 -5.38 -1.98 0.88
CA ASP A 60 -5.10 -3.40 0.62
C ASP A 60 -6.38 -4.26 0.72
N PHE A 61 -7.32 -3.89 1.59
CA PHE A 61 -8.62 -4.54 1.74
C PHE A 61 -9.53 -4.33 0.54
N ILE A 62 -9.64 -3.11 0.02
CA ILE A 62 -10.40 -2.84 -1.20
C ILE A 62 -9.84 -3.67 -2.38
N GLN A 63 -8.52 -3.82 -2.44
CA GLN A 63 -7.88 -4.63 -3.49
C GLN A 63 -8.16 -6.13 -3.32
N THR A 64 -7.92 -6.69 -2.13
CA THR A 64 -8.03 -8.15 -1.95
C THR A 64 -9.46 -8.64 -1.78
N ALA A 65 -10.39 -7.82 -1.30
CA ALA A 65 -11.78 -8.22 -1.09
C ALA A 65 -12.66 -7.98 -2.32
N ILE A 66 -12.31 -6.98 -3.16
CA ILE A 66 -13.15 -6.56 -4.29
C ILE A 66 -12.39 -6.69 -5.61
N CYS A 67 -11.31 -5.93 -5.78
CA CYS A 67 -10.70 -5.74 -7.10
C CYS A 67 -10.08 -7.05 -7.64
N TYR A 68 -9.17 -7.65 -6.89
CA TYR A 68 -8.46 -8.86 -7.32
C TYR A 68 -9.36 -10.08 -7.44
N PRO A 69 -10.33 -10.36 -6.54
CA PRO A 69 -11.29 -11.44 -6.75
C PRO A 69 -12.12 -11.27 -8.02
N ILE A 70 -12.63 -10.07 -8.30
CA ILE A 70 -13.41 -9.84 -9.53
C ILE A 70 -12.54 -10.07 -10.77
N GLU A 71 -11.33 -9.51 -10.80
CA GLU A 71 -10.41 -9.73 -11.93
C GLU A 71 -10.00 -11.21 -12.09
N ALA A 72 -9.76 -11.93 -10.99
CA ALA A 72 -9.38 -13.34 -11.01
C ALA A 72 -10.54 -14.22 -11.46
N ILE A 73 -11.76 -14.00 -10.96
CA ILE A 73 -12.95 -14.74 -11.37
C ILE A 73 -13.24 -14.51 -12.86
N ALA A 74 -13.14 -13.25 -13.32
CA ALA A 74 -13.33 -12.91 -14.73
C ALA A 74 -12.37 -13.67 -15.66
N ARG A 75 -11.11 -13.86 -15.23
CA ARG A 75 -10.11 -14.64 -15.97
C ARG A 75 -10.32 -16.14 -15.88
N ILE A 76 -10.67 -16.66 -14.70
CA ILE A 76 -10.87 -18.11 -14.49
C ILE A 76 -12.08 -18.63 -15.27
N LEU A 77 -13.17 -17.85 -15.29
CA LEU A 77 -14.40 -18.20 -15.99
C LEU A 77 -14.41 -17.77 -17.47
N ASP A 78 -13.40 -17.03 -17.91
CA ASP A 78 -13.29 -16.48 -19.28
C ASP A 78 -14.49 -15.59 -19.68
N ILE A 79 -15.11 -14.92 -18.69
CA ILE A 79 -16.29 -14.05 -18.86
C ILE A 79 -15.93 -12.56 -18.92
N ARG A 80 -14.66 -12.23 -19.17
CA ARG A 80 -14.14 -10.86 -19.01
C ARG A 80 -14.84 -9.86 -19.94
N ASP A 81 -15.22 -10.31 -21.14
CA ASP A 81 -15.93 -9.51 -22.14
C ASP A 81 -17.46 -9.49 -21.91
N GLU A 82 -17.98 -10.39 -21.08
CA GLU A 82 -19.41 -10.41 -20.70
C GLU A 82 -19.72 -9.50 -19.51
N LEU A 83 -18.69 -9.07 -18.77
CA LEU A 83 -18.88 -8.18 -17.64
C LEU A 83 -19.33 -6.79 -18.09
N PRO A 84 -20.25 -6.15 -17.36
CA PRO A 84 -20.71 -4.81 -17.71
C PRO A 84 -19.54 -3.81 -17.63
N MET A 85 -19.43 -2.95 -18.64
CA MET A 85 -18.36 -1.95 -18.77
C MET A 85 -18.17 -1.13 -17.48
N ILE A 86 -19.27 -0.75 -16.82
CA ILE A 86 -19.23 0.02 -15.57
C ILE A 86 -18.46 -0.72 -14.47
N LEU A 87 -18.62 -2.04 -14.37
CA LEU A 87 -17.91 -2.86 -13.38
C LEU A 87 -16.42 -2.90 -13.70
N ASN A 88 -16.03 -3.18 -14.95
CA ASN A 88 -14.63 -3.23 -15.37
C ASN A 88 -13.91 -1.89 -15.12
N VAL A 89 -14.53 -0.78 -15.52
CA VAL A 89 -14.01 0.58 -15.27
C VAL A 89 -13.88 0.85 -13.78
N THR A 90 -14.88 0.49 -12.98
CA THR A 90 -14.88 0.70 -11.52
C THR A 90 -13.78 -0.11 -10.85
N VAL A 91 -13.63 -1.38 -11.21
CA VAL A 91 -12.59 -2.26 -10.66
C VAL A 91 -11.21 -1.71 -10.98
N HIS A 92 -10.95 -1.33 -12.23
CA HIS A 92 -9.67 -0.73 -12.59
C HIS A 92 -9.41 0.59 -11.88
N PHE A 93 -10.40 1.49 -11.81
CA PHE A 93 -10.27 2.74 -11.08
C PHE A 93 -9.94 2.50 -9.59
N LEU A 94 -10.68 1.60 -8.94
CA LEU A 94 -10.46 1.22 -7.55
C LEU A 94 -9.10 0.56 -7.33
N THR A 95 -8.64 -0.30 -8.26
CA THR A 95 -7.31 -0.92 -8.19
C THR A 95 -6.22 0.15 -8.15
N TRP A 96 -6.27 1.13 -9.07
CA TRP A 96 -5.27 2.18 -9.16
C TRP A 96 -5.31 3.15 -7.97
N VAL A 97 -6.50 3.57 -7.54
CA VAL A 97 -6.67 4.45 -6.38
C VAL A 97 -6.21 3.76 -5.10
N SER A 98 -6.62 2.51 -4.88
CA SER A 98 -6.29 1.77 -3.66
C SER A 98 -4.81 1.42 -3.59
N LEU A 99 -4.18 1.10 -4.73
CA LEU A 99 -2.73 0.87 -4.80
C LEU A 99 -1.96 2.14 -4.42
N SER A 100 -2.37 3.28 -4.97
CA SER A 100 -1.76 4.58 -4.69
C SER A 100 -1.97 4.99 -3.24
N GLY A 101 -3.19 4.84 -2.74
CA GLY A 101 -3.58 5.19 -1.37
C GLY A 101 -2.84 4.35 -0.34
N SER A 102 -2.71 3.04 -0.57
CA SER A 102 -1.92 2.14 0.28
C SER A 102 -0.44 2.53 0.27
N SER A 103 0.13 2.75 -0.91
CA SER A 103 1.54 3.12 -1.09
C SER A 103 1.91 4.44 -0.42
N LEU A 104 1.09 5.47 -0.60
CA LEU A 104 1.30 6.77 0.04
C LEU A 104 1.10 6.68 1.57
N SER A 105 0.14 5.88 2.03
CA SER A 105 -0.05 5.62 3.46
C SER A 105 1.14 4.89 4.08
N LEU A 106 1.77 3.97 3.34
CA LEU A 106 3.00 3.28 3.77
C LEU A 106 4.18 4.28 3.89
N VAL A 107 4.33 5.20 2.95
CA VAL A 107 5.34 6.27 3.04
C VAL A 107 5.11 7.12 4.28
N LEU A 108 3.87 7.57 4.52
CA LEU A 108 3.52 8.36 5.71
C LEU A 108 3.77 7.59 7.01
N LEU A 109 3.46 6.30 7.04
CA LEU A 109 3.71 5.41 8.17
C LEU A 109 5.22 5.28 8.45
N ASN A 110 6.04 5.14 7.41
CA ASN A 110 7.50 5.08 7.54
C ASN A 110 8.08 6.40 8.05
N LEU A 111 7.56 7.54 7.54
CA LEU A 111 7.95 8.87 8.03
C LEU A 111 7.56 9.06 9.50
N ASP A 112 6.37 8.62 9.92
CA ASP A 112 5.93 8.69 11.31
C ASP A 112 6.86 7.89 12.24
N LYS A 113 7.21 6.65 11.85
CA LYS A 113 8.19 5.82 12.57
C LYS A 113 9.55 6.52 12.68
N LEU A 114 10.03 7.12 11.58
CA LEU A 114 11.30 7.83 11.58
C LEU A 114 11.28 9.02 12.55
N LEU A 115 10.20 9.80 12.55
CA LEU A 115 10.02 10.93 13.46
C LEU A 115 9.99 10.50 14.92
N TYR A 116 9.30 9.39 15.22
CA TYR A 116 9.25 8.81 16.56
C TYR A 116 10.64 8.47 17.10
N PHE A 117 11.45 7.74 16.31
CA PHE A 117 12.80 7.33 16.74
C PHE A 117 13.82 8.47 16.73
N LYS A 118 13.71 9.43 15.80
CA LYS A 118 14.66 10.53 15.68
C LYS A 118 14.41 11.65 16.68
N TYR A 119 13.15 11.93 17.02
CA TYR A 119 12.76 13.08 17.86
C TYR A 119 11.70 12.71 18.92
N PRO A 120 11.98 11.78 19.86
CA PRO A 120 10.99 11.27 20.81
C PRO A 120 10.36 12.36 21.67
N LEU A 121 11.15 13.36 22.12
CA LEU A 121 10.66 14.45 22.98
C LEU A 121 9.75 15.46 22.25
N ARG A 122 9.93 15.63 20.93
CA ARG A 122 9.13 16.57 20.14
C ARG A 122 7.96 15.89 19.43
N TYR A 123 8.00 14.55 19.31
CA TYR A 123 6.97 13.75 18.65
C TYR A 123 5.56 14.07 19.18
N SER A 124 5.40 14.12 20.52
CA SER A 124 4.11 14.41 21.16
C SER A 124 3.52 15.80 20.85
N SER A 125 4.33 16.75 20.36
CA SER A 125 3.89 18.11 20.02
C SER A 125 3.57 18.25 18.52
N TYR A 126 4.33 17.58 17.66
CA TYR A 126 4.12 17.65 16.21
C TYR A 126 2.99 16.74 15.73
N VAL A 127 2.89 15.54 16.31
CA VAL A 127 2.04 14.47 15.81
C VAL A 127 0.79 14.35 16.66
N THR A 128 -0.36 14.74 16.09
CA THR A 128 -1.67 14.64 16.74
C THR A 128 -2.61 13.80 15.88
N ARG A 129 -3.57 13.12 16.53
CA ARG A 129 -4.55 12.26 15.84
C ARG A 129 -5.33 13.01 14.75
N ARG A 130 -5.74 14.25 15.02
CA ARG A 130 -6.48 15.07 14.03
C ARG A 130 -5.63 15.35 12.78
N ARG A 131 -4.34 15.65 12.97
CA ARG A 131 -3.40 15.84 11.86
C ARG A 131 -3.18 14.56 11.09
N GLY A 132 -2.98 13.42 11.77
CA GLY A 132 -2.85 12.11 11.11
C GLY A 132 -4.05 11.74 10.25
N ILE A 133 -5.27 11.90 10.78
CA ILE A 133 -6.52 11.65 10.01
C ILE A 133 -6.61 12.62 8.83
N SER A 134 -6.35 13.91 9.05
CA SER A 134 -6.38 14.90 7.96
C SER A 134 -5.36 14.57 6.88
N SER A 135 -4.13 14.18 7.23
CA SER A 135 -3.09 13.77 6.28
C SER A 135 -3.50 12.52 5.50
N ALA A 136 -4.10 11.52 6.15
CA ALA A 136 -4.61 10.34 5.46
C ALA A 136 -5.72 10.71 4.45
N LEU A 137 -6.69 11.53 4.86
CA LEU A 137 -7.77 11.99 3.97
C LEU A 137 -7.23 12.80 2.78
N ILE A 138 -6.29 13.71 3.00
CA ILE A 138 -5.63 14.46 1.93
C ILE A 138 -4.89 13.52 0.99
N ALA A 139 -4.17 12.53 1.52
CA ALA A 139 -3.47 11.52 0.71
C ALA A 139 -4.46 10.77 -0.21
N TRP A 140 -5.57 10.28 0.33
CA TRP A 140 -6.62 9.61 -0.46
C TRP A 140 -7.22 10.53 -1.53
N MET A 141 -7.53 11.79 -1.18
CA MET A 141 -8.03 12.77 -2.14
C MET A 141 -7.03 13.03 -3.26
N CYS A 142 -5.74 13.17 -2.96
CA CYS A 142 -4.70 13.31 -3.96
C CYS A 142 -4.61 12.08 -4.88
N CYS A 143 -4.74 10.86 -4.33
CA CYS A 143 -4.76 9.63 -5.13
C CYS A 143 -5.97 9.57 -6.07
N VAL A 144 -7.16 9.91 -5.58
CA VAL A 144 -8.38 9.98 -6.40
C VAL A 144 -8.23 11.00 -7.53
N ILE A 145 -7.76 12.22 -7.21
CA ILE A 145 -7.55 13.29 -8.20
C ILE A 145 -6.52 12.86 -9.24
N PHE A 146 -5.42 12.23 -8.81
CA PHE A 146 -4.38 11.75 -9.72
C PHE A 146 -4.91 10.70 -10.71
N VAL A 147 -5.63 9.68 -10.22
CA VAL A 147 -6.17 8.61 -11.07
C VAL A 147 -7.30 9.13 -11.97
N ALA A 148 -8.19 9.98 -11.44
CA ALA A 148 -9.25 10.61 -12.22
C ALA A 148 -8.67 11.54 -13.31
N GLY A 149 -7.62 12.28 -13.01
CA GLY A 149 -6.88 13.08 -13.99
C GLY A 149 -6.28 12.21 -15.09
N ALA A 150 -5.64 11.10 -14.74
CA ALA A 150 -5.09 10.17 -15.72
C ALA A 150 -6.17 9.58 -16.66
N TRP A 151 -7.37 9.33 -16.14
CA TRP A 151 -8.54 8.98 -16.96
C TRP A 151 -9.02 10.12 -17.85
N TYR A 152 -9.20 11.33 -17.29
CA TYR A 152 -9.67 12.50 -18.02
C TYR A 152 -8.75 12.90 -19.18
N PHE A 153 -7.44 12.78 -18.98
CA PHE A 153 -6.47 13.05 -20.04
C PHE A 153 -6.39 11.93 -21.09
N GLU A 154 -7.15 10.83 -20.98
CA GLU A 154 -7.08 9.67 -21.87
C GLU A 154 -5.71 8.95 -21.83
N CYS A 155 -5.07 8.89 -20.66
CA CYS A 155 -3.86 8.08 -20.50
C CYS A 155 -4.18 6.57 -20.46
N PHE A 156 -5.43 6.21 -20.13
CA PHE A 156 -5.96 4.85 -20.17
C PHE A 156 -6.88 4.69 -21.37
N LYS A 157 -6.59 3.73 -22.24
CA LYS A 157 -7.50 3.28 -23.30
C LYS A 157 -8.08 1.93 -22.93
N CYS A 158 -9.40 1.85 -22.90
CA CYS A 158 -10.13 0.59 -22.79
C CYS A 158 -10.30 -0.02 -24.19
N GLU A 159 -10.15 -1.34 -24.29
CA GLU A 159 -10.69 -2.11 -25.41
C GLU A 159 -12.21 -2.27 -25.27
N GLU A 160 -12.85 -3.02 -26.16
CA GLU A 160 -14.28 -3.35 -26.05
C GLU A 160 -14.62 -3.87 -24.63
N ASN A 161 -15.71 -3.35 -24.05
CA ASN A 161 -16.14 -3.61 -22.66
C ASN A 161 -15.14 -3.28 -21.53
N CYS A 162 -14.04 -2.58 -21.84
CA CYS A 162 -12.93 -2.29 -20.92
C CYS A 162 -12.40 -3.52 -20.19
N SER A 163 -12.41 -4.68 -20.87
CA SER A 163 -11.83 -5.90 -20.30
C SER A 163 -10.34 -5.68 -20.02
N THR A 164 -9.61 -5.02 -20.92
CA THR A 164 -8.19 -4.65 -20.81
C THR A 164 -7.98 -3.12 -20.85
N ILE A 165 -7.03 -2.65 -20.03
CA ILE A 165 -6.52 -1.26 -20.09
C ILE A 165 -5.15 -1.25 -20.76
N TYR A 166 -5.04 -0.49 -21.83
CA TYR A 166 -3.77 -0.14 -22.46
C TYR A 166 -3.33 1.24 -21.99
N LEU A 167 -2.08 1.34 -21.55
CA LEU A 167 -1.42 2.63 -21.41
C LEU A 167 -0.85 3.03 -22.78
N LEU A 168 -1.22 4.23 -23.25
CA LEU A 168 -0.68 4.72 -24.52
C LEU A 168 0.84 4.87 -24.42
N ARG A 169 1.54 4.22 -25.36
CA ARG A 169 3.01 4.29 -25.49
C ARG A 169 3.54 5.73 -25.57
N GLU A 170 2.77 6.63 -26.17
CA GLU A 170 3.04 8.08 -26.27
C GLU A 170 3.12 8.79 -24.90
N ARG A 171 2.54 8.22 -23.84
CA ARG A 171 2.42 8.84 -22.51
C ARG A 171 3.12 8.06 -21.40
N TRP A 172 4.26 7.44 -21.74
CA TRP A 172 5.10 6.67 -20.83
C TRP A 172 5.51 7.43 -19.55
N GLY A 173 5.60 8.76 -19.60
CA GLY A 173 5.96 9.60 -18.44
C GLY A 173 4.99 9.47 -17.26
N MET A 174 3.68 9.36 -17.52
CA MET A 174 2.68 9.16 -16.45
C MET A 174 2.83 7.80 -15.80
N TYR A 175 3.08 6.75 -16.60
CA TYR A 175 3.34 5.40 -16.10
C TYR A 175 4.59 5.35 -15.24
N LEU A 176 5.68 5.97 -15.69
CA LEU A 176 6.93 6.03 -14.93
C LEU A 176 6.74 6.80 -13.63
N LEU A 177 6.09 7.97 -13.68
CA LEU A 177 5.78 8.76 -12.49
C LEU A 177 4.99 7.93 -11.48
N PHE A 178 3.96 7.22 -11.94
CA PHE A 178 3.15 6.33 -11.09
C PHE A 178 4.00 5.20 -10.51
N SER A 179 4.72 4.45 -11.34
CA SER A 179 5.56 3.33 -10.91
C SER A 179 6.63 3.77 -9.91
N VAL A 180 7.26 4.94 -10.10
CA VAL A 180 8.24 5.47 -9.15
C VAL A 180 7.56 5.87 -7.85
N SER A 181 6.44 6.60 -7.93
CA SER A 181 5.74 7.12 -6.75
C SER A 181 5.11 6.02 -5.90
N VAL A 182 4.58 4.97 -6.54
CA VAL A 182 3.81 3.90 -5.91
C VAL A 182 4.66 2.68 -5.58
N CYS A 183 5.74 2.41 -6.31
CA CYS A 183 6.59 1.24 -6.03
C CYS A 183 7.95 1.63 -5.47
N VAL A 184 8.67 2.54 -6.13
CA VAL A 184 10.07 2.86 -5.78
C VAL A 184 10.14 3.67 -4.48
N VAL A 185 9.37 4.76 -4.36
CA VAL A 185 9.40 5.63 -3.18
C VAL A 185 8.98 4.88 -1.90
N PRO A 186 7.89 4.08 -1.86
CA PRO A 186 7.52 3.33 -0.66
C PRO A 186 8.56 2.29 -0.28
N THR A 187 9.19 1.62 -1.26
CA THR A 187 10.25 0.64 -1.02
C THR A 187 11.50 1.31 -0.44
N LEU A 188 11.96 2.40 -1.05
CA LEU A 188 13.15 3.13 -0.60
C LEU A 188 12.94 3.75 0.79
N THR A 189 11.77 4.33 1.05
CA THR A 189 11.44 4.88 2.37
C THR A 189 11.36 3.80 3.44
N SER A 190 10.77 2.63 3.13
CA SER A 190 10.74 1.48 4.04
C SER A 190 12.15 1.01 4.39
N LEU A 191 13.00 0.84 3.37
CA LEU A 191 14.39 0.40 3.55
C LEU A 191 15.20 1.41 4.38
N ALA A 192 15.14 2.70 4.03
CA ALA A 192 15.87 3.75 4.72
C ALA A 192 15.50 3.82 6.22
N VAL A 193 14.20 3.74 6.52
CA VAL A 193 13.71 3.77 7.92
C VAL A 193 14.10 2.50 8.67
N ALA A 194 14.00 1.32 8.04
CA ALA A 194 14.44 0.07 8.65
C ALA A 194 15.93 0.09 9.02
N LEU A 195 16.80 0.51 8.09
CA LEU A 195 18.24 0.64 8.33
C LEU A 195 18.55 1.66 9.43
N TYR A 196 17.83 2.78 9.45
CA TYR A 196 17.98 3.80 10.49
C TYR A 196 17.62 3.26 11.88
N ILE A 197 16.47 2.58 12.00
CA ILE A 197 16.03 1.99 13.28
C ILE A 197 17.04 0.96 13.76
N VAL A 198 17.51 0.06 12.89
CA VAL A 198 18.53 -0.94 13.24
C VAL A 198 19.80 -0.25 13.75
N LYS A 199 20.29 0.78 13.07
CA LYS A 199 21.48 1.54 13.48
C LYS A 199 21.29 2.23 14.84
N VAL A 200 20.13 2.83 15.09
CA VAL A 200 19.84 3.50 16.37
C VAL A 200 19.74 2.48 17.49
N VAL A 201 19.03 1.36 17.28
CA VAL A 201 18.86 0.29 18.28
C VAL A 201 20.19 -0.37 18.61
N THR A 202 21.03 -0.67 17.61
CA THR A 202 22.36 -1.25 17.86
C THR A 202 23.28 -0.30 18.61
N SER A 203 23.27 1.00 18.26
CA SER A 203 24.02 2.04 18.97
C SER A 203 23.57 2.17 20.43
N HIS A 204 22.26 2.21 20.70
CA HIS A 204 21.73 2.25 22.06
C HIS A 204 22.10 0.99 22.86
N ARG A 205 21.97 -0.21 22.27
CA ARG A 205 22.37 -1.47 22.93
C ARG A 205 23.85 -1.48 23.26
N LYS A 206 24.71 -0.99 22.38
CA LYS A 206 26.16 -0.90 22.62
C LYS A 206 26.47 0.05 23.79
N LYS A 207 25.86 1.24 23.81
CA LYS A 207 26.03 2.19 24.93
C LYS A 207 25.54 1.62 26.27
N LEU A 208 24.43 0.87 26.25
CA LEU A 208 23.94 0.19 27.45
C LEU A 208 24.92 -0.90 27.91
N ALA A 209 25.45 -1.72 26.99
CA ALA A 209 26.44 -2.73 27.32
C ALA A 209 27.76 -2.14 27.86
N GLU A 210 28.21 -1.03 27.30
CA GLU A 210 29.40 -0.30 27.77
C GLU A 210 29.14 0.41 29.12
N GLY A 211 27.95 0.99 29.32
CA GLY A 211 27.54 1.59 30.61
C GLY A 211 27.21 0.58 31.72
N LEU A 212 26.89 -0.67 31.35
CA LEU A 212 26.71 -1.82 32.25
C LEU A 212 28.02 -2.59 32.49
N SER A 213 29.10 -2.27 31.76
CA SER A 213 30.42 -2.75 32.17
C SER A 213 30.73 -2.06 33.50
N PRO A 214 30.88 -2.81 34.61
CA PRO A 214 31.11 -2.20 35.91
C PRO A 214 32.35 -1.34 35.76
N SER A 215 32.24 -0.08 36.20
CA SER A 215 33.35 0.82 36.43
C SER A 215 34.56 0.02 36.90
N LYS A 216 35.47 -0.30 35.98
CA LYS A 216 36.78 -0.86 36.29
C LYS A 216 37.63 0.28 36.83
N TYR A 217 37.27 0.73 38.01
CA TYR A 217 38.06 1.62 38.87
C TYR A 217 37.67 1.32 40.31
N VAL A 218 38.31 0.29 40.88
CA VAL A 218 39.24 0.45 42.01
C VAL A 218 40.43 -0.44 41.74
#